data_AF-A0A5E4NQN2-F1
#
_entry.id   AF-A0A5E4NQN2-F1
#
_cell.length_a   1.000
_cell.length_b   1.000
_cell.length_c   1.000
_cell.angle_alpha   90.00
_cell.angle_beta   90.00
_cell.angle_gamma   90.00
#
_symmetry.space_group_name_H-M   'P 1'
#
loop_
_entity.id
_entity.type
_entity.pdbx_description
1 polymer ?
#
loop_
_entity_poly.entity_id
_entity_poly.type
_entity_poly.pdbx_seq_one_letter_code
_entity_poly.pdbx_strand_id
1 'polypeptide(L)'
;MDKGLLEPIYCHKCKKKTKNFKPIKVQTTNGKETISKIKFEKITKQDKRSIAKELHKPVRSLFLKRKIKTYGIDDLWPADLVIMINYGNENSGYLYMLNVMDTFSKFA
;
A
#
# COMPACT_ATOMS: atom_id res chain seq x y z
N MET A 1 19.40 -28.42 -41.23
CA MET A 1 19.81 -27.24 -40.45
C MET A 1 19.31 -27.41 -39.02
N ASP A 2 20.05 -28.26 -38.31
CA ASP A 2 20.48 -28.17 -36.92
C ASP A 2 19.43 -28.19 -35.81
N LYS A 3 19.02 -29.43 -35.52
CA LYS A 3 18.52 -29.85 -34.21
C LYS A 3 19.63 -29.65 -33.17
N GLY A 4 19.69 -28.46 -32.58
CA GLY A 4 20.56 -28.16 -31.44
C GLY A 4 20.09 -28.92 -30.20
N LEU A 5 20.56 -30.15 -30.05
CA LEU A 5 20.49 -30.93 -28.83
C LEU A 5 21.08 -30.10 -27.69
N LEU A 6 20.24 -29.57 -26.80
CA LEU A 6 20.67 -29.00 -25.53
C LEU A 6 21.27 -30.13 -24.69
N GLU A 7 22.60 -30.20 -24.67
CA GLU A 7 23.31 -31.22 -23.91
C GLU A 7 23.14 -30.97 -22.39
N PRO A 8 22.80 -32.00 -21.60
CA PRO A 8 22.64 -31.84 -20.16
C PRO A 8 24.00 -31.61 -19.50
N ILE A 9 24.15 -30.50 -18.79
CA ILE A 9 25.37 -30.17 -18.03
C ILE A 9 25.61 -31.27 -16.98
N TYR A 10 26.74 -31.95 -17.11
CA TYR A 10 27.20 -33.00 -16.21
C TYR A 10 27.76 -32.39 -14.92
N CYS A 11 27.08 -32.59 -13.78
CA CYS A 11 27.60 -32.16 -12.49
C CYS A 11 28.76 -33.06 -12.06
N HIS A 12 30.00 -32.58 -12.16
CA HIS A 12 31.20 -33.34 -11.77
C HIS A 12 31.23 -33.75 -10.29
N LYS A 13 30.52 -32.99 -9.44
CA LYS A 13 30.38 -33.23 -8.00
C LYS A 13 29.32 -34.28 -7.66
N CYS A 14 28.32 -34.45 -8.53
CA CYS A 14 27.13 -35.25 -8.27
C CYS A 14 27.06 -36.54 -9.11
N LYS A 15 27.85 -36.64 -10.19
CA LYS A 15 27.78 -37.65 -11.27
C LYS A 15 26.37 -37.92 -11.84
N LYS A 16 25.40 -37.02 -11.63
CA LYS A 16 24.02 -37.12 -12.13
C LYS A 16 23.77 -36.06 -13.19
N LYS A 17 23.07 -36.43 -14.27
CA LYS A 17 22.55 -35.50 -15.28
C LYS A 17 21.44 -34.67 -14.62
N THR A 18 21.53 -33.35 -14.70
CA THR A 18 20.53 -32.44 -14.11
C THR A 18 19.19 -32.60 -14.85
N LYS A 19 18.08 -32.77 -14.11
CA LYS A 19 16.74 -32.75 -14.71
C LYS A 19 16.38 -31.29 -14.97
N ASN A 20 16.36 -30.89 -16.25
CA ASN A 20 15.89 -29.62 -16.82
C ASN A 20 15.58 -28.51 -15.80
N PHE A 21 16.61 -27.75 -15.41
CA PHE A 21 16.44 -26.52 -14.64
C PHE A 21 16.15 -25.38 -15.63
N LYS A 22 14.97 -24.76 -15.57
CA LYS A 22 14.69 -23.51 -16.30
C LYS A 22 14.93 -22.31 -15.36
N PRO A 23 16.05 -21.58 -15.48
CA PRO A 23 16.26 -20.37 -14.69
C PRO A 23 15.35 -19.25 -15.19
N ILE A 24 14.61 -18.58 -14.29
CA ILE A 24 13.95 -17.31 -14.57
C ILE A 24 14.99 -16.21 -14.37
N LYS A 25 15.33 -15.49 -15.44
CA LYS A 25 16.22 -14.34 -15.38
C LYS A 25 15.41 -13.13 -14.90
N VAL A 26 15.74 -12.59 -13.72
CA VAL A 26 15.20 -11.30 -13.25
C VAL A 26 16.35 -10.30 -13.30
N GLN A 27 16.22 -9.28 -14.14
CA GLN A 27 17.23 -8.22 -14.24
C GLN A 27 17.01 -7.24 -13.09
N THR A 28 17.99 -7.11 -12.20
CA THR A 28 18.06 -5.98 -11.26
C THR A 28 18.86 -4.86 -11.92
N THR A 29 18.48 -3.61 -11.69
CA THR A 29 19.09 -2.41 -12.29
C THR A 29 20.57 -2.22 -11.95
N ASN A 30 21.12 -3.04 -11.05
CA ASN A 30 22.51 -3.01 -10.62
C ASN A 30 23.17 -4.39 -10.76
N GLY A 31 23.14 -5.00 -11.96
CA GLY A 31 24.17 -5.92 -12.48
C GLY A 31 24.62 -7.12 -11.63
N LYS A 32 23.88 -7.49 -10.58
CA LYS A 32 24.18 -8.66 -9.72
C LYS A 32 23.00 -9.60 -9.81
N GLU A 33 23.14 -10.64 -10.62
CA GLU A 33 22.23 -11.79 -10.69
C GLU A 33 22.33 -12.58 -9.37
N THR A 34 21.66 -12.11 -8.31
CA THR A 34 21.46 -12.92 -7.12
C THR A 34 20.35 -13.93 -7.41
N ILE A 35 20.72 -15.18 -7.67
CA ILE A 35 19.79 -16.31 -7.67
C ILE A 35 19.35 -16.51 -6.22
N SER A 36 18.39 -15.70 -5.75
CA SER A 36 17.70 -15.99 -4.50
C SER A 36 17.10 -17.38 -4.66
N LYS A 37 17.54 -18.34 -3.85
CA LYS A 37 16.94 -19.68 -3.76
C LYS A 37 15.52 -19.55 -3.19
N ILE A 38 14.61 -18.97 -3.96
CA ILE A 38 13.20 -18.94 -3.61
C ILE A 38 12.73 -20.38 -3.86
N LYS A 39 12.53 -21.13 -2.78
CA LYS A 39 11.77 -22.38 -2.85
C LYS A 39 10.37 -22.00 -3.34
N PHE A 40 10.07 -22.32 -4.60
CA PHE A 40 8.69 -22.32 -5.08
C PHE A 40 7.99 -23.51 -4.43
N GLU A 41 7.47 -23.31 -3.22
CA GLU A 41 6.52 -24.24 -2.62
C GLU A 41 5.20 -24.20 -3.39
N LYS A 42 4.55 -25.35 -3.50
CA LYS A 42 3.29 -25.47 -4.22
C LYS A 42 2.21 -24.68 -3.47
N ILE A 43 1.77 -23.57 -4.06
CA ILE A 43 0.71 -22.71 -3.53
C ILE A 43 -0.56 -23.55 -3.30
N THR A 44 -1.01 -23.62 -2.05
CA THR A 44 -2.24 -24.34 -1.69
C THR A 44 -3.47 -23.52 -2.10
N LYS A 45 -4.67 -24.14 -2.11
CA LYS A 45 -5.92 -23.42 -2.40
C LYS A 45 -6.20 -22.29 -1.38
N GLN A 46 -5.77 -22.47 -0.14
CA GLN A 46 -5.96 -21.47 0.92
C GLN A 46 -5.08 -20.24 0.69
N ASP A 47 -3.85 -20.45 0.21
CA ASP A 47 -2.91 -19.38 -0.13
C ASP A 47 -3.44 -18.52 -1.29
N LYS A 48 -4.12 -19.11 -2.28
CA LYS A 48 -4.75 -18.34 -3.37
C LYS A 48 -5.79 -17.36 -2.85
N ARG A 49 -6.55 -17.76 -1.81
CA ARG A 49 -7.58 -16.92 -1.21
C ARG A 49 -6.98 -15.78 -0.39
N SER A 50 -5.89 -16.03 0.34
CA SER A 50 -5.19 -14.96 1.08
C SER A 50 -4.54 -13.96 0.12
N ILE A 51 -3.86 -14.45 -0.92
CA ILE A 51 -3.24 -13.61 -1.96
C ILE A 51 -4.28 -12.76 -2.67
N ALA A 52 -5.43 -13.34 -3.05
CA ALA A 52 -6.51 -12.57 -3.68
C ALA A 52 -7.05 -11.47 -2.75
N LYS A 53 -7.23 -11.75 -1.45
CA LYS A 53 -7.65 -10.73 -0.47
C LYS A 53 -6.63 -9.62 -0.31
N GLU A 54 -5.34 -9.96 -0.34
CA GLU A 54 -4.26 -9.00 -0.24
C GLU A 54 -4.19 -8.10 -1.48
N LEU A 55 -4.25 -8.68 -2.68
CA LEU A 55 -4.25 -7.95 -3.96
C LEU A 55 -5.47 -7.03 -4.13
N HIS A 56 -6.65 -7.47 -3.68
CA HIS A 56 -7.88 -6.68 -3.77
C HIS A 56 -8.06 -5.70 -2.61
N LYS A 57 -7.16 -5.70 -1.62
CA LYS A 57 -7.22 -4.71 -0.53
C LYS A 57 -6.88 -3.34 -1.12
N PRO A 58 -7.66 -2.29 -0.83
CA PRO A 58 -7.32 -0.95 -1.28
C PRO A 58 -5.94 -0.55 -0.74
N VAL A 59 -5.12 0.03 -1.61
CA VAL A 59 -3.80 0.57 -1.24
C VAL A 59 -4.01 1.68 -0.21
N ARG A 60 -3.47 1.50 1.00
CA ARG A 60 -3.44 2.55 2.02
C ARG A 60 -2.05 3.20 1.99
N SER A 61 -1.92 4.33 1.30
CA SER A 61 -0.74 5.17 1.37
C SER A 61 -0.84 6.15 2.54
N LEU A 62 0.17 6.14 3.40
CA LEU A 62 0.35 7.18 4.42
C LEU A 62 0.96 8.40 3.73
N PHE A 63 0.13 9.39 3.43
CA PHE A 63 0.61 10.69 2.95
C PHE A 63 1.05 11.55 4.13
N LEU A 64 2.16 12.27 3.98
CA LEU A 64 2.57 13.25 4.98
C LEU A 64 1.54 14.38 5.01
N LYS A 65 0.85 14.52 6.14
CA LYS A 65 -0.10 15.61 6.37
C LYS A 65 0.59 16.71 7.19
N ARG A 66 0.20 17.96 6.96
CA ARG A 66 0.61 19.08 7.83
C ARG A 66 0.03 18.87 9.22
N LYS A 67 0.88 18.96 10.25
CA LYS A 67 0.43 19.00 11.65
C LYS A 67 0.07 20.44 12.00
N ILE A 68 -1.11 20.65 12.54
CA ILE A 68 -1.50 21.92 13.16
C ILE A 68 -0.96 21.88 14.60
N LYS A 69 -0.24 22.93 14.99
CA LYS A 69 0.32 23.11 16.33
C LYS A 69 -0.11 24.47 16.84
N THR A 70 -0.51 24.51 18.10
CA THR A 70 -0.97 25.70 18.82
C THR A 70 -0.12 25.82 20.08
N TYR A 71 0.37 27.02 20.38
CA TYR A 71 1.35 27.26 21.43
C TYR A 71 0.76 28.01 22.63
N GLY A 72 -0.33 28.75 22.44
CA GLY A 72 -1.04 29.50 23.46
C GLY A 72 -2.50 29.75 23.10
N ILE A 73 -3.19 30.44 24.02
CA ILE A 73 -4.57 30.91 23.84
C ILE A 73 -4.61 31.93 22.71
N ASP A 74 -5.66 31.87 21.90
CA ASP A 74 -5.90 32.78 20.76
C ASP A 74 -4.89 32.69 19.60
N ASP A 75 -4.10 31.62 19.55
CA ASP A 75 -3.14 31.40 18.46
C ASP A 75 -3.80 31.05 17.12
N LEU A 76 -4.86 30.22 17.15
CA LEU A 76 -5.51 29.70 15.95
C LEU A 76 -6.99 29.41 16.20
N TRP A 77 -7.83 30.06 15.40
CA TRP A 77 -9.28 29.87 15.42
C TRP A 77 -9.77 29.27 14.09
N PRO A 78 -10.01 27.95 14.01
CA PRO A 78 -10.76 27.35 12.90
C PRO A 78 -12.20 27.84 12.92
N ALA A 79 -12.71 28.12 11.73
CA ALA A 79 -14.09 28.47 11.50
C ALA A 79 -14.68 27.52 10.46
N ASP A 80 -15.78 26.87 10.82
CA ASP A 80 -16.52 25.98 9.94
C ASP A 80 -17.94 26.50 9.74
N LEU A 81 -18.42 26.43 8.50
CA LEU A 81 -19.80 26.78 8.17
C LEU A 81 -20.65 25.52 8.09
N VAL A 82 -21.63 25.42 9.00
CA VAL A 82 -22.60 24.34 9.02
C VAL A 82 -23.83 24.74 8.21
N ILE A 83 -24.22 23.88 7.27
CA ILE A 83 -25.41 24.07 6.44
C ILE A 83 -26.60 23.43 7.16
N MET A 84 -27.52 24.26 7.63
CA MET A 84 -28.71 23.90 8.41
C MET A 84 -30.01 24.09 7.64
N ILE A 85 -29.97 24.10 6.30
CA ILE A 85 -31.12 24.42 5.43
C ILE A 85 -32.36 23.57 5.78
N ASN A 86 -32.18 22.27 6.04
CA ASN A 86 -33.28 21.36 6.38
C ASN A 86 -33.90 21.65 7.75
N TYR A 87 -33.16 22.33 8.64
CA TYR A 87 -33.56 22.64 10.00
C TYR A 87 -33.98 24.11 10.17
N GLY A 88 -34.17 24.86 9.08
CA GLY A 88 -34.54 26.27 9.14
C GLY A 88 -35.80 26.53 9.98
N ASN A 89 -36.79 25.64 9.92
CA ASN A 89 -38.02 25.77 10.70
C ASN A 89 -37.78 25.66 12.22
N GLU A 90 -36.86 24.79 12.63
CA GLU A 90 -36.50 24.58 14.04
C GLU A 90 -35.49 25.63 14.52
N ASN A 91 -34.71 26.19 13.60
CA ASN A 91 -33.67 27.18 13.85
C ASN A 91 -34.11 28.61 13.49
N SER A 92 -35.37 28.97 13.75
CA SER A 92 -35.88 30.36 13.57
C SER A 92 -35.63 30.98 12.18
N GLY A 93 -35.56 30.16 11.13
CA GLY A 93 -35.28 30.56 9.76
C GLY A 93 -33.79 30.64 9.39
N TYR A 94 -32.86 30.38 10.31
CA TYR A 94 -31.43 30.38 10.03
C TYR A 94 -30.99 29.12 9.28
N LEU A 95 -30.52 29.32 8.05
CA LEU A 95 -30.11 28.25 7.14
C LEU A 95 -28.65 27.84 7.30
N TYR A 96 -27.84 28.66 7.97
CA TYR A 96 -26.42 28.44 8.14
C TYR A 96 -26.02 28.80 9.56
N MET A 97 -25.03 28.08 10.10
CA MET A 97 -24.46 28.33 11.41
C MET A 97 -22.94 28.36 11.28
N LEU A 98 -22.33 29.46 11.69
CA LEU A 98 -20.88 29.58 11.74
C LEU A 98 -20.39 29.11 13.11
N ASN A 99 -19.52 28.10 13.13
CA ASN A 99 -18.85 27.64 14.34
C ASN A 99 -17.41 28.14 14.34
N VAL A 100 -17.01 28.87 15.37
CA VAL A 100 -15.64 29.35 15.56
C VAL A 100 -15.15 28.79 16.89
N MET A 101 -14.05 28.06 16.85
CA MET A 101 -13.49 27.41 18.03
C MET A 101 -12.09 27.95 18.29
N ASP A 102 -11.73 28.20 19.56
CA ASP A 102 -10.31 28.33 19.90
C ASP A 102 -9.68 26.95 20.00
N THR A 103 -8.65 26.68 19.18
CA THR A 103 -7.96 25.38 19.18
C THR A 103 -7.19 25.07 20.47
N PHE A 104 -6.76 26.09 21.21
CA PHE A 104 -6.00 25.87 22.44
C PHE A 104 -6.93 25.64 23.63
N SER A 105 -7.83 26.58 23.90
CA SER A 105 -8.75 26.49 25.03
C SER A 105 -9.97 25.58 24.77
N LYS A 106 -10.28 25.30 23.50
CA LYS A 106 -11.44 24.51 23.03
C LYS A 106 -12.79 25.10 23.42
N PHE A 107 -12.84 26.41 23.64
CA PHE A 107 -14.10 27.14 23.79
C PHE A 107 -14.73 27.46 22.44
N ALA A 108 -16.06 27.47 22.43
CA ALA A 108 -16.97 27.63 21.29
C ALA A 108 -18.10 28.58 21.69
#